data_AF-E0P0S7-F1
#
_entry.id   AF-E0P0S7-F1
#
_cell.length_a   1.000
_cell.length_b   1.000
_cell.length_c   1.000
_cell.angle_alpha   90.00
_cell.angle_beta   90.00
_cell.angle_gamma   90.00
#
_symmetry.space_group_name_H-M   'P 1'
#
loop_
_entity.id
_entity.type
_entity.pdbx_description
1 polymer ?
#
loop_
_entity_poly.entity_id
_entity_poly.type
_entity_poly.pdbx_seq_one_letter_code
_entity_poly.pdbx_strand_id
1 'polypeptide(L)'
;MELLMNGGTYRGKQILSPASIQEMLRPQWQYDAAQKNGNTAGGTLLSYGLGELQIAGDSTARVNRSHVVDLVGHNGEAFGLLSGVFFRPGTKDGFVYIMNGEAVAEDDDPRSAGTFSGNYIWEEEIMDALTEALLSKD
;
A
#
# COMPACT_ATOMS: atom_id res chain seq x y z
N MET A 1 -6.47 -4.23 -10.16
CA MET A 1 -6.84 -2.89 -9.67
C MET A 1 -8.19 -2.41 -10.21
N GLU A 2 -8.39 -2.28 -11.53
CA GLU A 2 -9.67 -1.78 -12.13
C GLU A 2 -10.93 -2.47 -11.57
N LEU A 3 -10.91 -3.80 -11.48
CA LEU A 3 -12.01 -4.60 -10.91
C LEU A 3 -12.41 -4.13 -9.50
N LEU A 4 -11.43 -3.91 -8.62
CA LEU A 4 -11.67 -3.49 -7.22
C LEU A 4 -12.27 -2.09 -7.20
N MET A 5 -11.66 -1.16 -7.93
CA MET A 5 -12.15 0.23 -8.02
C MET A 5 -13.56 0.31 -8.62
N ASN A 6 -13.93 -0.63 -9.49
CA ASN A 6 -15.23 -0.69 -10.17
C ASN A 6 -16.26 -1.60 -9.45
N GLY A 7 -16.11 -1.83 -8.15
CA GLY A 7 -17.09 -2.61 -7.38
C GLY A 7 -17.28 -4.03 -7.90
N GLY A 8 -16.20 -4.62 -8.44
CA GLY A 8 -16.15 -6.01 -8.90
C GLY A 8 -16.43 -6.19 -10.38
N THR A 9 -16.64 -5.11 -11.13
CA THR A 9 -16.84 -5.14 -12.59
C THR A 9 -15.55 -4.91 -13.33
N TYR A 10 -15.25 -5.75 -14.32
CA TYR A 10 -14.14 -5.57 -15.25
C TYR A 10 -14.64 -5.73 -16.68
N ARG A 11 -14.35 -4.74 -17.54
CA ARG A 11 -14.78 -4.72 -18.96
C ARG A 11 -16.28 -5.02 -19.14
N GLY A 12 -17.12 -4.39 -18.30
CA GLY A 12 -18.57 -4.53 -18.36
C GLY A 12 -19.14 -5.85 -17.82
N LYS A 13 -18.31 -6.72 -17.25
CA LYS A 13 -18.75 -7.98 -16.63
C LYS A 13 -18.55 -7.94 -15.12
N GLN A 14 -19.60 -8.25 -14.36
CA GLN A 14 -19.53 -8.40 -12.91
C GLN A 14 -18.82 -9.72 -12.58
N ILE A 15 -17.61 -9.64 -12.00
CA ILE A 15 -16.81 -10.80 -11.62
C ILE A 15 -16.99 -11.11 -10.13
N LEU A 16 -16.93 -10.10 -9.27
CA LEU A 16 -17.22 -10.20 -7.83
C LEU A 16 -18.41 -9.31 -7.49
N SER A 17 -19.23 -9.64 -6.50
CA SER A 17 -20.33 -8.75 -6.12
C SER A 17 -19.80 -7.44 -5.50
N PRO A 18 -20.52 -6.31 -5.60
CA PRO A 18 -20.13 -5.09 -4.92
C PRO A 18 -19.98 -5.27 -3.39
N ALA A 19 -20.83 -6.11 -2.77
CA ALA A 19 -20.73 -6.44 -1.35
C ALA A 19 -19.45 -7.21 -1.03
N SER A 20 -19.01 -8.12 -1.91
CA SER A 20 -17.73 -8.82 -1.76
C SER A 20 -16.56 -7.84 -1.80
N ILE A 21 -16.58 -6.87 -2.73
CA ILE A 21 -15.54 -5.83 -2.77
C ILE A 21 -15.54 -4.98 -1.50
N GLN A 22 -16.72 -4.55 -1.04
CA GLN A 22 -16.81 -3.77 0.20
C GLN A 22 -16.20 -4.54 1.38
N GLU A 23 -16.46 -5.84 1.47
CA GLU A 23 -15.94 -6.67 2.55
C GLU A 23 -14.44 -6.93 2.44
N MET A 24 -13.90 -7.07 1.22
CA MET A 24 -12.47 -7.14 0.97
C MET A 24 -11.76 -5.87 1.44
N LEU A 25 -12.32 -4.69 1.10
CA LEU A 25 -11.72 -3.40 1.44
C LEU A 25 -12.01 -2.94 2.87
N ARG A 26 -12.87 -3.62 3.62
CA ARG A 26 -13.16 -3.30 5.02
C ARG A 26 -12.01 -3.79 5.90
N PRO A 27 -11.53 -2.99 6.88
CA PRO A 27 -10.58 -3.48 7.87
C PRO A 27 -11.12 -4.72 8.58
N GLN A 28 -10.41 -5.84 8.45
CA GLN A 28 -10.66 -7.09 9.18
C GLN A 28 -9.70 -7.23 10.36
N TRP A 29 -8.54 -6.57 10.27
CA TRP A 29 -7.60 -6.40 11.37
C TRP A 29 -7.03 -4.97 11.31
N GLN A 30 -6.88 -4.35 12.48
CA GLN A 30 -6.19 -3.08 12.66
C GLN A 30 -5.33 -3.16 13.90
N TYR A 31 -4.10 -2.68 13.82
CA TYR A 31 -3.17 -2.70 14.94
C TYR A 31 -3.66 -1.82 16.08
N ASP A 32 -3.67 -2.39 17.28
CA ASP A 32 -3.94 -1.71 18.53
C ASP A 32 -2.70 -1.84 19.43
N ALA A 33 -2.01 -0.73 19.64
CA ALA A 33 -0.79 -0.68 20.44
C ALA A 33 -1.03 -0.99 21.93
N ALA A 34 -2.22 -0.71 22.47
CA ALA A 34 -2.57 -1.02 23.85
C ALA A 34 -2.74 -2.52 24.05
N GLN A 35 -3.32 -3.21 23.05
CA GLN A 35 -3.53 -4.66 23.08
C GLN A 35 -2.33 -5.46 22.54
N LYS A 36 -1.41 -4.81 21.82
CA LYS A 36 -0.30 -5.46 21.10
C LYS A 36 -0.79 -6.62 20.22
N ASN A 37 -1.89 -6.39 19.51
CA ASN A 37 -2.65 -7.43 18.79
C ASN A 37 -1.99 -7.91 17.47
N GLY A 38 -0.66 -7.85 17.36
CA GLY A 38 0.10 -8.31 16.20
C GLY A 38 1.51 -7.71 16.13
N ASN A 39 2.21 -8.04 15.04
CA ASN A 39 3.49 -7.45 14.68
C ASN A 39 3.26 -6.51 13.48
N THR A 40 3.78 -5.30 13.56
CA THR A 40 3.60 -4.26 12.54
C THR A 40 4.70 -4.24 11.48
N ALA A 41 5.65 -5.16 11.53
CA ALA A 41 6.83 -5.21 10.65
C ALA A 41 7.54 -3.85 10.55
N GLY A 42 7.96 -3.31 11.69
CA GLY A 42 8.61 -1.99 11.73
C GLY A 42 7.66 -0.81 11.54
N GLY A 43 6.34 -1.04 11.51
CA GLY A 43 5.34 0.02 11.38
C GLY A 43 4.76 0.17 9.97
N THR A 44 5.03 -0.76 9.06
CA THR A 44 4.50 -0.79 7.69
C THR A 44 3.14 -1.48 7.60
N LEU A 45 2.87 -2.42 8.50
CA LEU A 45 1.69 -3.27 8.48
C LEU A 45 0.74 -2.94 9.63
N LEU A 46 -0.17 -1.99 9.41
CA LEU A 46 -1.04 -1.47 10.47
C LEU A 46 -2.52 -1.82 10.29
N SER A 47 -2.97 -2.18 9.10
CA SER A 47 -4.36 -2.57 8.85
C SER A 47 -4.49 -3.44 7.61
N TYR A 48 -5.36 -4.45 7.67
CA TYR A 48 -5.61 -5.39 6.59
C TYR A 48 -7.11 -5.62 6.36
N GLY A 49 -7.47 -5.71 5.09
CA GLY A 49 -8.74 -6.26 4.61
C GLY A 49 -8.65 -7.77 4.32
N LEU A 50 -9.45 -8.26 3.38
CA LEU A 50 -9.38 -9.66 2.92
C LEU A 50 -8.47 -9.80 1.69
N GLY A 51 -7.17 -9.66 1.93
CA GLY A 51 -6.14 -9.77 0.90
C GLY A 51 -5.46 -8.44 0.55
N GLU A 52 -5.99 -7.32 1.05
CA GLU A 52 -5.43 -5.98 0.85
C GLU A 52 -4.81 -5.42 2.13
N LEU A 53 -3.61 -4.86 2.00
CA LEU A 53 -3.01 -3.92 2.95
C LEU A 53 -3.70 -2.56 2.81
N GLN A 54 -3.92 -1.89 3.94
CA GLN A 54 -4.46 -0.54 4.01
C GLN A 54 -3.42 0.39 4.66
N ILE A 55 -3.06 1.44 3.93
CA ILE A 55 -2.10 2.45 4.37
C ILE A 55 -2.89 3.69 4.77
N ALA A 56 -2.77 4.06 6.05
CA ALA A 56 -3.21 5.36 6.53
C ALA A 56 -2.07 6.38 6.29
N GLY A 57 -2.37 7.46 5.56
CA GLY A 57 -1.37 8.43 5.11
C GLY A 57 -0.73 9.27 6.22
N ASP A 58 -1.28 9.21 7.43
CA ASP A 58 -0.79 9.88 8.63
C ASP A 58 -0.07 8.94 9.63
N SER A 59 0.14 7.68 9.23
CA SER A 59 0.74 6.65 10.07
C SER A 59 2.25 6.44 9.78
N THR A 60 2.88 5.52 10.52
CA THR A 60 4.26 5.10 10.22
C THR A 60 4.39 4.39 8.87
N ALA A 61 3.30 3.89 8.31
CA ALA A 61 3.27 3.26 6.98
C ALA A 61 3.12 4.27 5.83
N ARG A 62 3.03 5.58 6.14
CA ARG A 62 2.78 6.62 5.12
C ARG A 62 3.80 6.55 3.98
N VAL A 63 3.35 6.90 2.79
CA VAL A 63 4.14 6.74 1.56
C VAL A 63 4.42 8.05 0.85
N ASN A 64 3.99 9.17 1.42
CA ASN A 64 4.24 10.50 0.87
C ASN A 64 4.76 11.41 1.99
N ARG A 65 5.79 12.21 1.69
CA ARG A 65 6.45 13.07 2.68
C ARG A 65 5.68 14.37 2.98
N SER A 66 4.86 14.82 2.04
CA SER A 66 4.23 16.15 2.04
C SER A 66 2.70 16.10 2.26
N HIS A 67 2.07 14.97 1.95
CA HIS A 67 0.63 14.82 1.85
C HIS A 67 0.14 13.57 2.57
N VAL A 68 -1.04 13.66 3.19
CA VAL A 68 -1.75 12.50 3.74
C VAL A 68 -2.46 11.79 2.58
N VAL A 69 -1.95 10.62 2.20
CA VAL A 69 -2.50 9.80 1.11
C VAL A 69 -2.87 8.41 1.62
N ASP A 70 -4.17 8.16 1.75
CA ASP A 70 -4.68 6.84 2.08
C ASP A 70 -4.71 5.94 0.85
N LEU A 71 -4.20 4.71 1.00
CA LEU A 71 -4.11 3.74 -0.07
C LEU A 71 -4.62 2.37 0.38
N VAL A 72 -5.15 1.61 -0.57
CA VAL A 72 -5.48 0.19 -0.39
C VAL A 72 -4.87 -0.60 -1.54
N GLY A 73 -4.28 -1.74 -1.23
CA GLY A 73 -3.45 -2.47 -2.18
C GLY A 73 -2.60 -3.55 -1.54
N HIS A 74 -1.41 -3.79 -2.08
CA HIS A 74 -0.44 -4.70 -1.49
C HIS A 74 0.97 -4.44 -2.03
N ASN A 75 1.98 -4.52 -1.15
CA ASN A 75 3.40 -4.60 -1.52
C ASN A 75 3.78 -6.04 -1.83
N GLY A 76 4.59 -6.29 -2.85
CA GLY A 76 5.14 -7.60 -3.14
C GLY A 76 6.65 -7.56 -3.02
N GLU A 77 7.17 -8.27 -2.04
CA GLU A 77 8.60 -8.49 -1.81
C GLU A 77 8.89 -9.98 -1.96
N ALA A 78 9.71 -10.36 -2.94
CA ALA A 78 10.13 -11.75 -3.11
C ALA A 78 11.37 -11.88 -4.02
N PHE A 79 12.44 -12.48 -3.50
CA PHE A 79 13.62 -12.87 -4.29
C PHE A 79 14.25 -11.71 -5.09
N GLY A 80 14.35 -10.52 -4.49
CA GLY A 80 14.89 -9.30 -5.13
C GLY A 80 13.90 -8.58 -6.05
N LEU A 81 12.62 -8.92 -5.97
CA LEU A 81 11.50 -8.16 -6.50
C LEU A 81 10.95 -7.26 -5.41
N LEU A 82 10.83 -5.96 -5.69
CA LEU A 82 9.97 -5.03 -4.97
C LEU A 82 8.88 -4.54 -5.91
N SER A 83 7.64 -4.64 -5.48
CA SER A 83 6.48 -4.29 -6.30
C SER A 83 5.34 -3.78 -5.45
N GLY A 84 4.41 -3.08 -6.06
CA GLY A 84 3.23 -2.60 -5.36
C GLY A 84 2.09 -2.34 -6.32
N VAL A 85 0.87 -2.63 -5.87
CA VAL A 85 -0.37 -2.29 -6.57
C VAL A 85 -1.26 -1.59 -5.57
N PHE A 86 -1.50 -0.28 -5.75
CA PHE A 86 -2.31 0.52 -4.82
C PHE A 86 -3.25 1.46 -5.54
N PHE A 87 -4.39 1.73 -4.90
CA PHE A 87 -5.33 2.75 -5.34
C PHE A 87 -5.84 3.56 -4.16
N ARG A 88 -6.29 4.79 -4.45
CA ARG A 88 -6.94 5.65 -3.47
C ARG A 88 -8.41 5.25 -3.32
N PRO A 89 -8.88 4.86 -2.12
CA PRO A 89 -10.28 4.52 -1.90
C PRO A 89 -11.23 5.63 -2.35
N GLY A 90 -12.36 5.25 -2.94
CA GLY A 90 -13.38 6.20 -3.42
C GLY A 90 -13.01 6.96 -4.72
N THR A 91 -11.81 6.77 -5.25
CA THR A 91 -11.36 7.38 -6.52
C THR A 91 -11.21 6.32 -7.62
N LYS A 92 -10.77 6.74 -8.81
CA LYS A 92 -10.29 5.84 -9.88
C LYS A 92 -8.79 5.92 -10.09
N ASP A 93 -8.09 6.47 -9.09
CA ASP A 93 -6.67 6.75 -9.15
C ASP A 93 -5.89 5.67 -8.41
N GLY A 94 -4.81 5.22 -9.03
CA GLY A 94 -3.89 4.27 -8.45
C GLY A 94 -2.65 4.09 -9.30
N PHE A 95 -1.72 3.30 -8.82
CA PHE A 95 -0.46 3.03 -9.47
C PHE A 95 -0.04 1.57 -9.28
N VAL A 96 0.85 1.15 -10.17
CA VAL A 96 1.56 -0.12 -10.08
C VAL A 96 3.04 0.17 -10.30
N TYR A 97 3.88 -0.40 -9.46
CA TYR A 97 5.32 -0.44 -9.72
C TYR A 97 5.83 -1.88 -9.59
N ILE A 98 6.87 -2.17 -10.36
CA ILE A 98 7.59 -3.43 -10.35
C ILE A 98 9.05 -3.06 -10.59
N MET A 99 9.91 -3.38 -9.63
CA MET A 99 11.34 -3.12 -9.71
C MET A 99 12.14 -4.30 -9.16
N ASN A 100 13.42 -4.30 -9.50
CA ASN A 100 14.42 -5.16 -8.93
C ASN A 100 15.70 -4.36 -8.69
N GLY A 101 16.68 -4.97 -8.04
CA GLY A 101 18.00 -4.38 -7.87
C GLY A 101 18.08 -3.42 -6.69
N GLU A 102 17.79 -3.94 -5.49
CA GLU A 102 18.16 -3.29 -4.24
C GLU A 102 19.69 -3.16 -4.15
N ALA A 103 20.18 -1.95 -3.89
CA ALA A 103 21.62 -1.67 -3.85
C ALA A 103 22.33 -2.30 -2.63
N VAL A 104 21.56 -2.64 -1.59
CA VAL A 104 22.01 -3.21 -0.31
C VAL A 104 20.98 -4.23 0.19
N ALA A 105 21.34 -5.08 1.15
CA ALA A 105 20.41 -6.04 1.74
C ALA A 105 19.36 -5.31 2.59
N GLU A 106 18.08 -5.66 2.41
CA GLU A 106 16.93 -4.95 2.99
C GLU A 106 16.86 -5.06 4.52
N ASP A 107 16.99 -6.27 5.07
CA ASP A 107 16.86 -6.50 6.51
C ASP A 107 18.15 -6.25 7.32
N ASP A 108 19.30 -6.26 6.65
CA ASP A 108 20.61 -6.29 7.32
C ASP A 108 21.37 -4.96 7.24
N ASP A 109 21.13 -4.15 6.21
CA ASP A 109 21.87 -2.91 5.98
C ASP A 109 21.03 -1.70 6.41
N PRO A 110 21.47 -0.89 7.39
CA PRO A 110 20.69 0.25 7.87
C PRO A 110 20.42 1.32 6.80
N ARG A 111 21.11 1.27 5.65
CA ARG A 111 20.84 2.15 4.49
C ARG A 111 19.57 1.78 3.73
N SER A 112 18.99 0.60 3.97
CA SER A 112 17.71 0.19 3.39
C SER A 112 16.51 0.86 4.08
N ALA A 113 16.69 1.41 5.28
CA ALA A 113 15.59 1.98 6.05
C ALA A 113 15.06 3.28 5.43
N GLY A 114 13.74 3.45 5.44
CA GLY A 114 13.07 4.70 5.11
C GLY A 114 13.52 5.86 6.00
N THR A 115 13.44 7.06 5.45
CA THR A 115 13.82 8.30 6.12
C THR A 115 12.65 8.99 6.82
N PHE A 116 11.42 8.74 6.36
CA PHE A 116 10.22 9.37 6.91
C PHE A 116 9.10 8.40 7.25
N SER A 117 9.24 7.12 6.93
CA SER A 117 8.28 6.05 7.17
C SER A 117 8.99 4.78 7.63
N GLY A 118 8.22 3.74 7.99
CA GLY A 118 8.76 2.41 8.30
C GLY A 118 9.09 1.58 7.06
N ASN A 119 8.80 2.06 5.85
CA ASN A 119 9.02 1.33 4.60
C ASN A 119 10.53 1.27 4.27
N TYR A 120 10.91 0.38 3.35
CA TYR A 120 12.26 0.44 2.79
C TYR A 120 12.44 1.70 1.93
N ILE A 121 13.67 2.20 1.84
CA ILE A 121 13.99 3.45 1.14
C ILE A 121 13.56 3.44 -0.32
N TRP A 122 13.61 2.28 -0.99
CA TRP A 122 13.19 2.17 -2.39
C TRP A 122 11.66 2.26 -2.53
N GLU A 123 10.92 1.59 -1.65
CA GLU A 123 9.45 1.71 -1.59
C GLU A 123 9.04 3.14 -1.22
N GLU A 124 9.71 3.73 -0.22
CA GLU A 124 9.49 5.09 0.24
C GLU A 124 9.65 6.10 -0.91
N GLU A 125 10.78 6.08 -1.61
CA GLU A 125 11.07 7.04 -2.68
C GLU A 125 10.18 6.83 -3.93
N ILE A 126 9.91 5.57 -4.31
CA ILE A 126 9.04 5.28 -5.46
C ILE A 126 7.59 5.66 -5.17
N MET A 127 7.06 5.26 -4.01
CA MET A 127 5.67 5.55 -3.69
C MET A 127 5.44 7.04 -3.40
N ASP A 128 6.44 7.74 -2.87
CA ASP A 128 6.39 9.20 -2.72
C ASP A 128 6.28 9.88 -4.10
N ALA A 129 7.18 9.54 -5.03
CA ALA A 129 7.14 10.09 -6.39
C ALA A 129 5.84 9.73 -7.14
N LEU A 130 5.34 8.49 -6.99
CA LEU A 130 4.10 8.05 -7.62
C LEU A 130 2.88 8.73 -7.05
N THR A 131 2.84 8.98 -5.73
CA THR A 131 1.72 9.69 -5.09
C THR A 131 1.74 11.18 -5.39
N GLU A 132 2.91 11.82 -5.47
CA GLU A 132 3.04 13.19 -6.01
C GLU A 132 2.51 13.29 -7.44
N ALA A 133 2.91 12.34 -8.31
CA ALA A 133 2.42 12.27 -9.68
C ALA A 133 0.91 11.97 -9.76
N LEU A 134 0.36 11.26 -8.77
CA LEU A 134 -1.07 10.97 -8.69
C LEU A 134 -1.89 12.21 -8.31
N LEU A 135 -1.37 13.02 -7.39
CA LEU A 135 -2.03 14.23 -6.88
C LEU A 135 -1.90 15.44 -7.80
N SER A 136 -0.86 15.50 -8.64
CA SER A 136 -0.62 16.59 -9.59
C SER A 136 -1.42 16.50 -10.90
N LYS A 137 -2.27 15.49 -11.04
CA LYS A 137 -3.19 15.36 -12.18
C LYS A 137 -4.40 16.28 -11.99
N ASP A 138 -4.26 17.52 -12.44
CA ASP A 138 -5.34 18.45 -12.76
C ASP A 138 -5.78 18.30 -14.23
#